data_AF-A0A7J6XAZ3-F1
#
_entry.id   AF-A0A7J6XAZ3-F1
#
_cell.length_a   1.000
_cell.length_b   1.000
_cell.length_c   1.000
_cell.angle_alpha   90.00
_cell.angle_beta   90.00
_cell.angle_gamma   90.00
#
_symmetry.space_group_name_H-M   'P 1'
#
loop_
_entity.id
_entity.type
_entity.pdbx_description
1 polymer ?
#
loop_
_entity_poly.entity_id
_entity_poly.type
_entity_poly.pdbx_seq_one_letter_code
_entity_poly.pdbx_strand_id
1 'polypeptide(L)' 'MAGPVEKASMAGRPLKSLYFTVPGVPQSLVFTIVTYMGNLRLVVNSERGYIDRDILTSCLKDAFTKIYAASVGEHPMKIE' A
#
# COMPACT_ATOMS: atom_id res chain seq x y z
N MET A 1 -6.19 13.95 4.61
CA MET A 1 -5.11 13.13 5.21
C MET A 1 -5.76 11.97 5.93
N ALA A 2 -5.45 10.74 5.56
CA ALA A 2 -6.00 9.55 6.21
C ALA A 2 -4.87 8.85 6.98
N GLY A 3 -5.16 8.30 8.16
CA GLY A 3 -4.22 7.56 8.99
C GLY A 3 -3.33 8.41 9.91
N PRO A 4 -2.61 7.79 10.86
CA PRO A 4 -1.82 8.49 11.86
C PRO A 4 -0.67 9.29 11.24
N VAL A 5 -0.50 10.52 11.71
CA VAL A 5 0.60 11.42 11.33
C VAL A 5 1.65 11.51 12.43
N GLU A 6 1.31 11.04 13.63
CA GLU A 6 2.17 10.98 14.79
C GLU A 6 3.10 9.77 14.71
N LYS A 7 4.32 9.94 15.23
CA LYS A 7 5.29 8.85 15.31
C LYS A 7 4.89 7.88 16.42
N ALA A 8 4.72 6.62 16.06
CA ALA A 8 4.52 5.53 17.01
C ALA A 8 5.86 4.88 17.40
N SER A 9 5.89 4.21 18.55
CA SER A 9 7.02 3.40 18.99
C SER A 9 6.53 2.05 19.51
N MET A 10 7.36 1.02 19.36
CA MET A 10 7.12 -0.32 19.89
C MET A 10 8.33 -0.74 20.72
N ALA A 11 8.10 -1.11 21.98
CA ALA A 11 9.17 -1.42 22.94
C ALA A 11 10.24 -0.30 23.02
N GLY A 12 9.80 0.96 23.03
CA GLY A 12 10.68 2.13 23.09
C GLY A 12 11.45 2.45 21.79
N ARG A 13 11.19 1.74 20.69
CA ARG A 13 11.85 1.97 19.40
C ARG A 13 10.87 2.60 18.40
N PRO A 14 11.23 3.69 17.70
CA PRO A 14 10.34 4.36 16.76
C PRO A 14 10.01 3.46 15.57
N LEU A 15 8.73 3.43 15.17
CA LEU A 15 8.27 2.70 14.00
C LEU A 15 8.54 3.51 12.73
N LYS A 16 9.29 2.92 11.80
CA LYS A 16 9.57 3.51 10.48
C LYS A 16 8.42 3.30 9.49
N SER A 17 7.74 2.17 9.60
CA SER A 17 6.63 1.78 8.73
C SER A 17 5.70 0.82 9.44
N LEU A 18 4.44 0.76 9.00
CA LEU A 18 3.43 -0.15 9.49
C LEU A 18 2.80 -0.90 8.32
N TYR A 19 2.68 -2.22 8.45
CA TYR A 19 1.96 -3.11 7.55
C TYR A 19 1.11 -4.04 8.40
N PHE A 20 -0.06 -4.44 7.90
CA PHE A 20 -0.83 -5.51 8.51
C PHE A 20 -1.41 -6.41 7.43
N THR A 21 -1.79 -7.61 7.85
CA THR A 21 -2.57 -8.56 7.07
C THR A 21 -3.35 -9.46 8.03
N VAL A 22 -4.37 -10.15 7.54
CA VAL A 22 -5.20 -11.07 8.32
C VAL A 22 -4.99 -12.50 7.80
N PRO A 23 -4.12 -13.30 8.44
CA PRO A 23 -3.89 -14.68 8.04
C PRO A 23 -5.04 -15.60 8.47
N GLY A 24 -5.20 -16.74 7.79
CA GLY A 24 -6.12 -17.81 8.20
C GLY A 24 -7.58 -17.63 7.79
N VAL A 25 -7.91 -16.54 7.08
CA VAL A 25 -9.22 -16.38 6.45
C VAL A 25 -9.17 -17.04 5.07
N PRO A 26 -10.15 -17.89 4.70
CA PRO A 26 -10.22 -18.50 3.36
C PRO A 26 -10.63 -17.44 2.33
N GLN A 27 -9.71 -16.54 2.01
CA GLN A 27 -9.86 -15.50 1.00
C GLN A 27 -8.77 -15.70 -0.06
N SER A 28 -9.19 -15.95 -1.30
CA SER A 28 -8.28 -16.13 -2.43
C SER A 28 -7.47 -14.88 -2.76
N LEU A 29 -7.95 -13.69 -2.34
CA LEU A 29 -7.28 -12.41 -2.52
C LEU A 29 -7.67 -11.45 -1.37
N VAL A 30 -6.67 -10.81 -0.77
CA VAL A 30 -6.80 -9.86 0.34
C VAL A 30 -5.95 -8.64 0.06
N PHE A 31 -6.59 -7.47 0.09
CA PHE A 31 -5.90 -6.18 0.06
C PHE A 31 -5.95 -5.56 1.44
N THR A 32 -4.82 -5.01 1.87
CA THR A 32 -4.72 -4.32 3.15
C THR A 32 -4.01 -3.00 2.96
N ILE A 33 -4.64 -1.91 3.38
CA ILE A 33 -4.18 -0.54 3.13
C ILE A 33 -3.99 0.16 4.47
N VAL A 34 -2.81 0.75 4.66
CA VAL A 34 -2.50 1.62 5.79
C VAL A 34 -1.85 2.88 5.29
N THR A 35 -2.23 4.00 5.89
CA THR A 35 -1.45 5.23 5.80
C THR A 35 -0.81 5.50 7.14
N TYR A 36 0.51 5.75 7.14
CA TYR A 36 1.27 6.12 8.33
C TYR A 36 2.30 7.18 7.98
N MET A 37 2.37 8.27 8.75
CA MET A 37 3.30 9.38 8.51
C MET A 37 3.20 9.91 7.06
N GLY A 38 1.98 10.02 6.53
CA GLY A 38 1.73 10.47 5.15
C GLY A 38 2.10 9.47 4.05
N ASN A 39 2.60 8.28 4.40
CA ASN A 39 2.96 7.25 3.43
C ASN A 39 1.86 6.19 3.35
N LEU A 40 1.29 6.01 2.15
CA LEU A 40 0.35 4.93 1.85
C LEU A 40 1.11 3.63 1.61
N ARG A 41 0.67 2.54 2.23
CA ARG A 41 1.24 1.20 2.07
C ARG A 41 0.12 0.23 1.77
N LEU A 42 0.28 -0.50 0.67
CA LEU A 42 -0.63 -1.55 0.22
C LEU A 42 0.07 -2.91 0.39
N VAL A 43 -0.62 -3.84 1.04
CA VAL A 43 -0.23 -5.25 1.11
C VAL A 43 -1.26 -6.06 0.35
N VAL A 44 -0.80 -6.96 -0.51
CA VAL A 44 -1.65 -7.90 -1.24
C VAL A 44 -1.27 -9.31 -0.84
N ASN A 45 -2.23 -10.09 -0.36
CA ASN A 45 -2.09 -11.53 -0.18
C ASN A 45 -3.02 -12.22 -1.16
N SER A 46 -2.49 -13.22 -1.87
CA SER A 46 -3.25 -13.97 -2.86
C SER A 46 -2.90 -15.44 -2.77
N GLU A 47 -3.88 -16.29 -3.04
CA GLU A 47 -3.61 -17.69 -3.31
C GLU A 47 -2.70 -17.83 -4.52
N ARG A 48 -1.82 -18.84 -4.48
CA ARG A 48 -0.85 -19.08 -5.54
C ARG A 48 -1.58 -19.41 -6.85
N GLY A 49 -1.28 -18.65 -7.90
CA GLY A 49 -1.90 -18.84 -9.22
C GLY A 49 -3.28 -18.20 -9.38
N TYR A 50 -3.82 -17.56 -8.34
CA TYR A 50 -5.11 -16.87 -8.42
C TYR A 50 -5.03 -15.58 -9.23
N ILE A 51 -3.94 -14.82 -9.07
CA ILE A 51 -3.70 -13.59 -9.83
C ILE A 51 -2.24 -13.51 -10.28
N ASP A 52 -2.02 -12.98 -11.47
CA ASP A 52 -0.68 -12.67 -11.95
C ASP A 52 -0.12 -11.48 -11.18
N ARG A 53 1.01 -11.70 -10.50
CA ARG A 53 1.63 -10.71 -9.63
C ARG A 53 2.14 -9.50 -10.41
N ASP A 54 2.75 -9.71 -11.57
CA ASP A 54 3.41 -8.65 -12.32
C ASP A 54 2.39 -7.78 -13.05
N ILE A 55 1.34 -8.39 -13.61
CA ILE A 55 0.18 -7.69 -14.17
C ILE A 55 -0.51 -6.88 -13.07
N LEU A 56 -0.82 -7.47 -11.92
CA LEU A 56 -1.45 -6.74 -10.82
C LEU A 56 -0.59 -5.55 -10.36
N THR A 57 0.72 -5.77 -10.19
CA THR A 57 1.65 -4.72 -9.74
C THR A 57 1.73 -3.58 -10.74
N SER A 58 1.81 -3.89 -12.05
CA SER A 58 1.85 -2.87 -13.10
C SER A 58 0.54 -2.08 -13.17
N CYS A 59 -0.61 -2.75 -13.10
CA CYS A 59 -1.92 -2.10 -13.04
C CYS A 59 -2.05 -1.14 -11.84
N LEU A 60 -1.59 -1.56 -10.65
CA LEU A 60 -1.64 -0.72 -9.45
C LEU A 60 -0.75 0.52 -9.59
N LYS A 61 0.46 0.38 -10.15
CA LYS A 61 1.37 1.51 -10.40
C LYS A 61 0.80 2.50 -11.42
N ASP A 62 0.22 2.00 -12.52
CA ASP A 62 -0.42 2.82 -13.54
C ASP A 62 -1.64 3.56 -12.97
N ALA A 63 -2.51 2.85 -12.23
CA ALA A 63 -3.67 3.45 -11.57
C ALA A 63 -3.25 4.54 -10.57
N PHE A 64 -2.23 4.28 -9.74
CA PHE A 64 -1.71 5.27 -8.80
C PHE A 64 -1.18 6.51 -9.53
N THR A 65 -0.44 6.33 -10.61
CA THR A 65 0.10 7.43 -11.43
C THR A 65 -1.03 8.31 -11.99
N LYS A 66 -2.06 7.68 -12.56
CA LYS A 66 -3.23 8.38 -13.12
C LYS A 66 -4.00 9.16 -12.06
N ILE A 67 -4.27 8.53 -10.91
CA ILE A 67 -4.97 9.15 -9.79
C ILE A 67 -4.16 10.34 -9.25
N TYR A 68 -2.84 10.17 -9.11
CA TYR A 68 -1.95 11.22 -8.64
C TYR A 68 -1.94 12.40 -9.61
N ALA A 69 -1.71 12.17 -10.91
CA ALA A 69 -1.71 13.24 -11.92
C ALA A 69 -3.03 14.03 -11.95
N ALA A 70 -4.17 13.34 -11.84
CA ALA A 70 -5.48 13.98 -11.78
C ALA A 70 -5.71 14.80 -10.49
N SER A 71 -5.05 14.43 -9.39
CA SER A 71 -5.23 15.06 -8.08
C SER A 71 -4.29 16.24 -7.83
N VAL A 72 -3.06 16.20 -8.34
CA VAL A 72 -2.01 17.20 -8.04
C VAL A 72 -1.52 17.98 -9.27
N GLY A 73 -1.98 17.63 -10.48
CA GLY A 73 -1.48 18.18 -11.76
C GLY A 73 -0.29 17.39 -12.30
N GLU A 74 0.05 17.59 -13.59
CA GLU A 74 1.18 16.89 -14.24
C GLU A 74 2.53 17.37 -13.68
N HIS A 75 3.00 16.69 -12.64
CA HIS A 75 4.40 16.69 -12.23
C HIS A 75 4.88 15.23 -12.14
N PRO A 76 5.96 14.84 -12.83
CA PRO A 76 6.39 13.45 -12.86
C PRO A 76 6.87 13.01 -11.48
N MET A 77 6.11 12.12 -10.83
CA MET A 77 6.54 11.44 -9.60
C MET A 77 7.44 10.26 -9.98
N LYS A 78 8.65 10.20 -9.40
CA LYS A 78 9.48 8.99 -9.45
C LYS A 78 8.91 7.94 -8.49
N ILE A 79 8.39 6.86 -9.04
CA ILE A 79 8.00 5.67 -8.27
C ILE A 79 9.27 4.81 -8.15
N GLU A 80 9.92 4.85 -6.98
CA GLU A 80 11.06 3.99 -6.62
C GLU A 80 10.59 2.62 -6.10
#